data_AF-A0A518E564-F1
#
_entry.id   AF-A0A518E564-F1
#
_cell.length_a   1.000
_cell.length_b   1.000
_cell.length_c   1.000
_cell.angle_alpha   90.00
_cell.angle_beta   90.00
_cell.angle_gamma   90.00
#
_symmetry.space_group_name_H-M   'P 1'
#
loop_
_entity.id
_entity.type
_entity.pdbx_description
1 polymer ?
#
loop_
_entity_poly.entity_id
_entity_poly.type
_entity_poly.pdbx_seq_one_letter_code
_entity_poly.pdbx_strand_id
1 'polypeptide(L)'
;MTNWTPRLGRTATFLASQMVIVVALVAISFAANRSLDRVPKLPTFVNQPVQVLPTYNDPRVVTDEQLQMVLHKLRPRLKTPQPKINHIDHALRCWGSEIVFEEADSLSGAQMRAVLLDQRVFAKAWGVKQDPLLMLEEKGLAVRTQEGAATASHVDHTLATLSEIGVPLDYPVTAAAGQFTVQSLLEQALLDFSVNQVEYEWTTVALALYAPQADAWESKEGQRVDFNLLADRIMRQSYEEGVCYGNHRLYTLTLLLRVDDEHHILASAARQRILEHLTDATRRLLATQSAEGYWDANWATGAPLSGDQKFDETARRLLATGHALEWWAMAPAEVHPPRENLARAGQWLVREIDNLDEETVVANYTFLSHVCRALALWRGDLPANLYRPANES
;
A
#
# COMPACT_ATOMS: atom_id res chain seq x y z
N MET A 1 -29.16 -57.70 -52.75
CA MET A 1 -29.67 -56.32 -52.90
C MET A 1 -29.86 -55.75 -51.50
N THR A 2 -28.88 -54.99 -51.01
CA THR A 2 -28.88 -54.40 -49.66
C THR A 2 -29.46 -52.98 -49.72
N ASN A 3 -30.59 -52.78 -49.05
CA ASN A 3 -31.30 -51.51 -48.96
C ASN A 3 -30.44 -50.44 -48.25
N TRP A 4 -30.09 -49.40 -48.99
CA TRP A 4 -29.47 -48.18 -48.46
C TRP A 4 -30.58 -47.13 -48.30
N THR A 5 -31.29 -47.17 -47.16
CA THR A 5 -32.16 -46.06 -46.76
C THR A 5 -31.30 -44.93 -46.19
N PRO A 6 -31.34 -43.71 -46.75
CA PRO A 6 -30.51 -42.61 -46.25
C PRO A 6 -30.97 -42.20 -44.86
N ARG A 7 -30.02 -42.14 -43.91
CA ARG A 7 -30.21 -41.71 -42.51
C ARG A 7 -30.44 -40.19 -42.39
N LEU A 8 -31.35 -39.63 -43.20
CA LEU A 8 -31.70 -38.19 -43.21
C LEU A 8 -32.08 -37.67 -41.82
N GLY A 9 -32.79 -38.47 -41.02
CA GLY A 9 -33.17 -38.10 -39.67
C GLY A 9 -31.99 -37.89 -38.71
N ARG A 10 -30.90 -38.65 -38.86
CA ARG A 10 -29.71 -38.53 -37.99
C ARG A 10 -28.87 -37.29 -38.30
N THR A 11 -28.78 -36.92 -39.58
CA THR A 11 -28.06 -35.71 -40.00
C THR A 11 -28.82 -34.45 -39.57
N ALA A 12 -30.15 -34.44 -39.69
CA ALA A 12 -30.98 -33.33 -39.24
C ALA A 12 -30.91 -33.13 -37.72
N THR A 13 -30.97 -34.21 -36.93
CA THR A 13 -30.81 -34.11 -35.47
C THR A 13 -29.40 -33.66 -35.07
N PHE A 14 -28.36 -34.09 -35.79
CA PHE A 14 -27.00 -33.65 -35.54
C PHE A 14 -26.85 -32.13 -35.80
N LEU A 15 -27.30 -31.64 -36.95
CA LEU A 15 -27.25 -30.22 -37.29
C LEU A 15 -28.07 -29.36 -36.32
N ALA A 16 -29.27 -29.82 -35.91
CA ALA A 16 -30.07 -29.14 -34.90
C ALA A 16 -29.34 -29.07 -33.54
N SER A 17 -28.69 -30.15 -33.11
CA SER A 17 -27.91 -30.15 -31.86
C SER A 17 -26.71 -29.20 -31.89
N GLN A 18 -26.00 -29.13 -33.02
CA GLN A 18 -24.89 -28.18 -33.20
C GLN A 18 -25.38 -26.73 -33.18
N MET A 19 -26.52 -26.46 -33.82
CA MET A 19 -27.12 -25.12 -33.84
C MET A 19 -27.57 -24.67 -32.44
N VAL A 20 -28.13 -25.58 -31.63
CA VAL A 20 -28.45 -25.29 -30.22
C VAL A 20 -27.20 -24.96 -29.41
N ILE A 21 -26.11 -25.71 -29.59
CA ILE A 21 -24.85 -25.44 -28.89
C ILE A 21 -24.28 -24.07 -29.30
N VAL A 22 -24.25 -23.76 -30.60
CA VAL A 22 -23.76 -22.47 -31.10
C VAL A 22 -24.61 -21.32 -30.57
N VAL A 23 -25.94 -21.44 -30.61
CA VAL A 23 -26.85 -20.42 -30.07
C VAL A 23 -26.66 -20.27 -28.55
N ALA A 24 -26.48 -21.36 -27.82
CA ALA A 24 -26.21 -21.32 -26.39
C ALA A 24 -24.87 -20.64 -26.08
N LEU A 25 -23.81 -20.95 -26.82
CA LEU A 25 -22.51 -20.29 -26.66
C LEU A 25 -22.57 -18.80 -26.99
N VAL A 26 -23.26 -18.42 -28.08
CA VAL A 26 -23.47 -17.02 -28.45
C VAL A 26 -24.30 -16.29 -27.39
N ALA A 27 -25.36 -16.92 -26.88
CA ALA A 27 -26.18 -16.35 -25.81
C ALA A 27 -25.41 -16.20 -24.50
N ILE A 28 -24.56 -17.17 -24.14
CA ILE A 28 -23.67 -17.09 -22.97
C ILE A 28 -22.64 -15.97 -23.16
N SER A 29 -22.00 -15.88 -24.32
CA SER A 29 -21.07 -14.78 -24.63
C SER A 29 -21.76 -13.43 -24.62
N PHE A 30 -22.97 -13.31 -25.16
CA PHE A 30 -23.72 -12.06 -25.17
C PHE A 30 -24.19 -11.67 -23.76
N ALA A 31 -24.61 -12.63 -22.95
CA ALA A 31 -24.97 -12.41 -21.54
C ALA A 31 -23.75 -12.04 -20.69
N ALA A 32 -22.61 -12.70 -20.90
CA ALA A 32 -21.33 -12.39 -20.25
C ALA A 32 -20.83 -10.99 -20.65
N ASN A 33 -20.96 -10.62 -21.93
CA ASN A 33 -20.58 -9.28 -22.40
C ASN A 33 -21.49 -8.20 -21.81
N ARG A 34 -22.80 -8.46 -21.71
CA ARG A 34 -23.74 -7.55 -21.04
C ARG A 34 -23.51 -7.42 -19.53
N SER A 35 -22.98 -8.45 -18.87
CA SER A 35 -22.56 -8.32 -17.46
C SER A 35 -21.27 -7.49 -17.33
N LEU A 36 -20.39 -7.51 -18.33
CA LEU A 36 -19.19 -6.65 -18.37
C LEU A 36 -19.54 -5.17 -18.65
N ASP A 37 -20.63 -4.89 -19.35
CA ASP A 37 -21.09 -3.51 -19.62
C ASP A 37 -21.77 -2.82 -18.42
N ARG A 38 -21.89 -3.47 -17.25
CA ARG A 38 -22.44 -2.82 -16.06
C ARG A 38 -21.32 -2.07 -15.34
N VAL A 39 -21.43 -0.73 -15.31
CA VAL A 39 -20.61 0.09 -14.43
C VAL A 39 -20.84 -0.38 -12.98
N PRO A 40 -19.79 -0.83 -12.26
CA PRO A 40 -19.96 -1.31 -10.91
C PRO A 40 -20.54 -0.23 -10.00
N LYS A 41 -21.48 -0.62 -9.12
CA LYS A 41 -22.00 0.28 -8.11
C LYS A 41 -20.95 0.42 -7.00
N LEU A 42 -20.39 1.61 -6.87
CA LEU A 42 -19.42 1.94 -5.82
C LEU A 42 -20.07 2.01 -4.43
N PRO A 43 -19.31 1.73 -3.36
CA PRO A 43 -19.78 1.87 -2.00
C PRO A 43 -19.94 3.35 -1.62
N THR A 44 -20.57 3.62 -0.47
CA THR A 44 -20.67 4.99 0.05
C THR A 44 -19.38 5.38 0.76
N PHE A 45 -18.89 6.59 0.48
CA PHE A 45 -17.67 7.11 1.07
C PHE A 45 -17.95 8.11 2.20
N VAL A 46 -16.96 8.29 3.07
CA VAL A 46 -16.86 9.39 4.03
C VAL A 46 -15.80 10.37 3.55
N ASN A 47 -16.08 11.68 3.64
CA ASN A 47 -15.16 12.70 3.12
C ASN A 47 -13.82 12.72 3.89
N GLN A 48 -13.88 12.62 5.21
CA GLN A 48 -12.70 12.54 6.07
C GLN A 48 -12.34 11.07 6.28
N PRO A 49 -11.10 10.64 5.98
CA PRO A 49 -10.70 9.27 6.20
C PRO A 49 -10.61 8.96 7.70
N VAL A 50 -10.92 7.72 8.07
CA VAL A 50 -10.71 7.19 9.43
C VAL A 50 -9.26 7.42 9.84
N GLN A 51 -9.05 7.93 11.05
CA GLN A 51 -7.72 8.16 11.60
C GLN A 51 -7.30 6.97 12.44
N VAL A 52 -6.22 6.29 12.05
CA VAL A 52 -5.66 5.18 12.83
C VAL A 52 -4.32 5.61 13.44
N LEU A 53 -4.33 5.81 14.76
CA LEU A 53 -3.17 6.29 15.51
C LEU A 53 -2.42 5.14 16.22
N PRO A 54 -1.11 5.30 16.49
CA PRO A 54 -0.33 4.33 17.28
C PRO A 54 -0.90 4.19 18.69
N THR A 55 -0.72 2.99 19.28
CA THR A 55 -1.24 2.66 20.62
C THR A 55 -0.16 2.33 21.63
N TYR A 56 1.12 2.43 21.24
CA TYR A 56 2.25 2.05 22.08
C TYR A 56 3.24 3.19 22.27
N ASN A 57 3.91 3.19 23.41
CA ASN A 57 4.98 4.10 23.75
C ASN A 57 6.03 3.31 24.56
N ASP A 58 7.07 2.80 23.88
CA ASP A 58 8.09 1.94 24.50
C ASP A 58 9.51 2.50 24.28
N PRO A 59 10.10 3.17 25.29
CA PRO A 59 11.44 3.78 25.18
C PRO A 59 12.57 2.76 25.04
N ARG A 60 12.30 1.46 25.19
CA ARG A 60 13.31 0.41 24.97
C ARG A 60 13.51 0.11 23.50
N VAL A 61 12.53 0.43 22.64
CA VAL A 61 12.66 0.30 21.19
C VAL A 61 13.57 1.42 20.68
N VAL A 62 13.30 2.65 21.10
CA VAL A 62 14.06 3.85 20.77
C VAL A 62 13.85 4.88 21.88
N THR A 63 14.89 5.57 22.33
CA THR A 63 14.74 6.68 23.29
C THR A 63 14.32 7.96 22.58
N ASP A 64 13.90 8.99 23.32
CA ASP A 64 13.53 10.27 22.71
C ASP A 64 14.74 10.94 22.02
N GLU A 65 15.93 10.86 22.62
CA GLU A 65 17.18 11.38 22.05
C GLU A 65 17.58 10.64 20.78
N GLN A 66 17.49 9.30 20.80
CA GLN A 66 17.74 8.47 19.63
C GLN A 66 16.74 8.76 18.51
N LEU A 67 15.46 8.94 18.86
CA LEU A 67 14.44 9.27 17.88
C LEU A 67 14.72 10.64 17.25
N GLN A 68 15.07 11.67 18.03
CA GLN A 68 15.41 12.98 17.46
C GLN A 68 16.59 12.88 16.48
N MET A 69 17.64 12.14 16.83
CA MET A 69 18.75 11.89 15.89
C MET A 69 18.26 11.27 14.58
N VAL A 70 17.43 10.23 14.65
CA VAL A 70 16.85 9.55 13.47
C VAL A 70 15.98 10.51 12.65
N LEU A 71 15.03 11.20 13.29
CA LEU A 71 14.15 12.16 12.63
C LEU A 71 14.97 13.24 11.94
N HIS A 72 16.03 13.72 12.59
CA HIS A 72 16.88 14.73 11.99
C HIS A 72 17.65 14.20 10.77
N LYS A 73 18.21 13.00 10.86
CA LYS A 73 18.99 12.40 9.79
C LYS A 73 18.15 12.04 8.57
N LEU A 74 16.89 11.67 8.78
CA LEU A 74 15.99 11.16 7.74
C LEU A 74 14.99 12.19 7.20
N ARG A 75 15.22 13.50 7.42
CA ARG A 75 14.41 14.54 6.79
C ARG A 75 14.47 14.47 5.25
N PRO A 76 13.37 14.81 4.55
CA PRO A 76 13.30 14.70 3.10
C PRO A 76 14.07 15.82 2.39
N ARG A 77 15.35 15.61 2.08
CA ARG A 77 16.17 16.53 1.25
C ARG A 77 15.80 16.46 -0.24
N LEU A 78 14.56 16.82 -0.55
CA LEU A 78 13.91 16.61 -1.84
C LEU A 78 13.74 17.90 -2.66
N LYS A 79 14.30 19.05 -2.25
CA LYS A 79 14.36 20.26 -3.09
C LYS A 79 15.49 20.16 -4.14
N THR A 80 15.45 19.11 -4.93
CA THR A 80 16.38 18.86 -6.04
C THR A 80 15.67 19.03 -7.39
N PRO A 81 16.39 19.21 -8.50
CA PRO A 81 15.79 19.08 -9.82
C PRO A 81 15.21 17.66 -10.00
N GLN A 82 13.99 17.56 -10.52
CA GLN A 82 13.33 16.28 -10.81
C GLN A 82 13.34 15.30 -9.62
N PRO A 83 12.79 15.70 -8.46
CA PRO A 83 12.76 14.84 -7.28
C PRO A 83 11.95 13.59 -7.59
N LYS A 84 12.51 12.41 -7.26
CA LYS A 84 11.87 11.12 -7.54
C LYS A 84 10.49 11.07 -6.87
N ILE A 85 9.46 10.77 -7.64
CA ILE A 85 8.07 10.76 -7.16
C ILE A 85 7.87 9.72 -6.05
N ASN A 86 8.52 8.56 -6.15
CA ASN A 86 8.47 7.57 -5.08
C ASN A 86 9.05 8.09 -3.76
N HIS A 87 10.12 8.90 -3.76
CA HIS A 87 10.65 9.49 -2.53
C HIS A 87 9.68 10.52 -1.94
N ILE A 88 9.02 11.32 -2.79
CA ILE A 88 8.03 12.32 -2.36
C ILE A 88 6.82 11.64 -1.72
N ASP A 89 6.31 10.58 -2.35
CA ASP A 89 5.15 9.82 -1.85
C ASP A 89 5.46 9.19 -0.48
N HIS A 90 6.61 8.52 -0.35
CA HIS A 90 7.07 7.94 0.91
C HIS A 90 7.35 8.99 1.99
N ALA A 91 7.97 10.12 1.62
CA ALA A 91 8.19 11.23 2.53
C ALA A 91 6.86 11.81 3.03
N LEU A 92 5.89 12.03 2.13
CA LEU A 92 4.58 12.54 2.50
C LEU A 92 3.85 11.58 3.44
N ARG A 93 3.90 10.27 3.18
CA ARG A 93 3.34 9.25 4.07
C ARG A 93 4.01 9.24 5.45
N CYS A 94 5.33 9.40 5.50
CA CYS A 94 6.09 9.42 6.75
C CYS A 94 5.80 10.68 7.58
N TRP A 95 5.88 11.86 6.94
CA TRP A 95 5.92 13.14 7.62
C TRP A 95 4.58 13.89 7.63
N GLY A 96 3.57 13.41 6.91
CA GLY A 96 2.28 14.06 6.81
C GLY A 96 2.31 15.37 6.01
N SER A 97 1.14 15.96 5.82
CA SER A 97 0.98 17.10 4.91
C SER A 97 1.20 18.47 5.55
N GLU A 98 1.19 18.56 6.88
CA GLU A 98 1.27 19.83 7.59
C GLU A 98 2.69 20.14 8.14
N ILE A 99 3.61 19.19 8.00
CA ILE A 99 5.00 19.35 8.44
C ILE A 99 5.73 20.45 7.67
N VAL A 100 6.49 21.25 8.41
CA VAL A 100 7.39 22.27 7.88
C VAL A 100 8.78 21.98 8.44
N PHE A 101 9.78 21.96 7.55
CA PHE A 101 11.19 21.81 7.92
C PHE A 101 11.87 23.18 7.85
N GLU A 102 12.81 23.44 8.77
CA GLU A 102 13.62 24.66 8.75
C GLU A 102 14.65 24.64 7.60
N GLU A 103 15.08 23.45 7.19
CA GLU A 103 16.14 23.27 6.23
C GLU A 103 15.71 23.68 4.81
N ALA A 104 16.55 24.51 4.19
CA ALA A 104 16.28 25.07 2.89
C ALA A 104 16.15 24.01 1.78
N ASP A 105 16.76 22.83 1.94
CA ASP A 105 16.76 21.74 0.97
C ASP A 105 15.61 20.73 1.14
N SER A 106 14.77 20.90 2.17
CA SER A 106 13.69 19.96 2.50
C SER A 106 12.32 20.44 2.02
N LEU A 107 11.54 19.58 1.35
CA LEU A 107 10.17 19.92 0.94
C LEU A 107 9.23 19.82 2.15
N SER A 108 8.35 20.82 2.33
CA SER A 108 7.27 20.73 3.33
C SER A 108 6.20 19.71 2.89
N GLY A 109 5.38 19.25 3.83
CA GLY A 109 4.28 18.33 3.55
C GLY A 109 3.33 18.87 2.48
N ALA A 110 2.98 20.16 2.56
CA ALA A 110 2.12 20.83 1.59
C ALA A 110 2.77 20.89 0.20
N GLN A 111 4.09 21.10 0.13
CA GLN A 111 4.83 21.07 -1.14
C GLN A 111 4.87 19.67 -1.74
N MET A 112 5.10 18.64 -0.92
CA MET A 112 5.09 17.24 -1.35
C MET A 112 3.71 16.84 -1.90
N ARG A 113 2.62 17.13 -1.16
CA ARG A 113 1.24 16.90 -1.61
C ARG A 113 0.93 17.64 -2.91
N ALA A 114 1.40 18.89 -3.05
CA ALA A 114 1.19 19.67 -4.27
C ALA A 114 1.92 19.08 -5.49
N VAL A 115 3.12 18.51 -5.33
CA VAL A 115 3.80 17.80 -6.44
C VAL A 115 2.98 16.61 -6.92
N LEU A 116 2.30 15.91 -6.02
CA LEU A 116 1.51 14.72 -6.36
C LEU A 116 0.12 15.06 -6.94
N LEU A 117 -0.48 16.19 -6.53
CA LEU A 117 -1.88 16.51 -6.83
C LEU A 117 -2.11 17.73 -7.73
N ASP A 118 -1.05 18.46 -8.10
CA ASP A 118 -1.14 19.64 -8.97
C ASP A 118 -0.17 19.52 -10.16
N GLN A 119 -0.74 19.30 -11.34
CA GLN A 119 -0.02 19.19 -12.61
C GLN A 119 0.88 20.40 -12.89
N ARG A 120 0.52 21.60 -12.43
CA ARG A 120 1.35 22.80 -12.63
C ARG A 120 2.64 22.72 -11.81
N VAL A 121 2.53 22.20 -10.58
CA VAL A 121 3.66 22.00 -9.67
C VAL A 121 4.53 20.84 -10.16
N PHE A 122 3.91 19.72 -10.56
CA PHE A 122 4.61 18.60 -11.17
C PHE A 122 5.38 19.03 -12.44
N ALA A 123 4.73 19.73 -13.37
CA ALA A 123 5.35 20.20 -14.62
C ALA A 123 6.47 21.21 -14.37
N LYS A 124 6.43 21.99 -13.27
CA LYS A 124 7.54 22.86 -12.87
C LYS A 124 8.76 22.04 -12.41
N ALA A 125 8.54 20.92 -11.73
CA ALA A 125 9.61 20.05 -11.23
C ALA A 125 10.21 19.15 -12.33
N TRP A 126 9.36 18.63 -13.22
CA TRP A 126 9.71 17.61 -14.20
C TRP A 126 9.82 18.11 -15.65
N GLY A 127 9.31 19.31 -15.92
CA GLY A 127 9.26 19.91 -17.24
C GLY A 127 7.96 19.59 -17.99
N VAL A 128 7.51 20.54 -18.81
CA VAL A 128 6.23 20.44 -19.55
C VAL A 128 6.18 19.35 -20.63
N LYS A 129 7.33 18.77 -20.97
CA LYS A 129 7.42 17.65 -21.93
C LYS A 129 7.28 16.29 -21.25
N GLN A 130 7.41 16.23 -19.92
CA GLN A 130 7.18 15.00 -19.18
C GLN A 130 5.68 14.73 -19.15
N ASP A 131 5.31 13.48 -19.45
CA ASP A 131 3.93 13.04 -19.34
C ASP A 131 3.40 13.29 -17.91
N PRO A 132 2.15 13.76 -17.75
CA PRO A 132 1.54 14.04 -16.45
C PRO A 132 1.65 12.87 -15.47
N LEU A 133 1.76 13.15 -14.18
CA LEU A 133 1.64 12.10 -13.16
C LEU A 133 0.20 11.58 -13.04
N LEU A 134 -0.77 12.49 -13.19
CA LEU A 134 -2.20 12.21 -13.10
C LEU A 134 -2.80 12.10 -14.51
N MET A 135 -3.30 10.92 -14.84
CA MET A 135 -3.90 10.62 -16.14
C MET A 135 -5.42 10.57 -16.01
N LEU A 136 -6.10 11.13 -17.01
CA LEU A 136 -7.55 10.99 -17.15
C LEU A 136 -7.86 9.58 -17.64
N GLU A 137 -8.70 8.88 -16.90
CA GLU A 137 -9.27 7.59 -17.28
C GLU A 137 -10.76 7.74 -17.58
N GLU A 138 -11.48 6.63 -17.82
CA GLU A 138 -12.89 6.69 -18.25
C GLU A 138 -13.80 7.45 -17.28
N LYS A 139 -13.57 7.33 -15.96
CA LYS A 139 -14.47 7.87 -14.93
C LYS A 139 -13.80 8.84 -13.95
N GLY A 140 -12.48 8.84 -13.84
CA GLY A 140 -11.75 9.66 -12.90
C GLY A 140 -10.28 9.81 -13.24
N LEU A 141 -9.43 9.80 -12.23
CA LEU A 141 -7.99 9.95 -12.39
C LEU A 141 -7.25 8.69 -11.94
N ALA A 142 -6.16 8.35 -12.64
CA ALA A 142 -5.19 7.37 -12.19
C ALA A 142 -3.82 8.03 -12.01
N VAL A 143 -3.06 7.54 -11.03
CA VAL A 143 -1.65 7.92 -10.85
C VAL A 143 -0.80 6.99 -11.71
N ARG A 144 0.09 7.55 -12.53
CA ARG A 144 1.05 6.74 -13.29
C ARG A 144 2.06 6.07 -12.38
N THR A 145 2.36 4.82 -12.69
CA THR A 145 3.22 3.96 -11.88
C THR A 145 4.26 3.22 -12.71
N GLN A 146 5.40 2.90 -12.12
CA GLN A 146 6.40 1.96 -12.66
C GLN A 146 7.02 2.33 -14.03
N GLU A 147 6.98 3.60 -14.41
CA GLU A 147 7.55 4.13 -15.66
C GLU A 147 8.74 5.07 -15.39
N GLY A 148 9.49 4.81 -14.32
CA GLY A 148 10.68 5.54 -13.94
C GLY A 148 10.46 6.59 -12.84
N ALA A 149 11.44 7.47 -12.66
CA ALA A 149 11.52 8.37 -11.49
C ALA A 149 10.40 9.42 -11.41
N ALA A 150 9.72 9.69 -12.53
CA ALA A 150 8.60 10.63 -12.62
C ALA A 150 7.23 10.00 -12.24
N THR A 151 7.22 8.75 -11.77
CA THR A 151 6.00 7.98 -11.47
C THR A 151 6.02 7.39 -10.07
N ALA A 152 4.85 7.03 -9.54
CA ALA A 152 4.76 6.30 -8.29
C ALA A 152 5.29 4.85 -8.47
N SER A 153 5.70 4.21 -7.38
CA SER A 153 6.27 2.86 -7.46
C SER A 153 5.23 1.74 -7.53
N HIS A 154 4.04 1.98 -6.99
CA HIS A 154 3.02 0.96 -6.75
C HIS A 154 1.65 1.49 -7.13
N VAL A 155 0.78 0.60 -7.61
CA VAL A 155 -0.61 0.92 -7.91
C VAL A 155 -1.31 1.35 -6.62
N ASP A 156 -2.06 2.45 -6.68
CA ASP A 156 -2.82 3.05 -5.57
C ASP A 156 -2.03 3.46 -4.32
N HIS A 157 -0.70 3.36 -4.30
CA HIS A 157 0.09 3.75 -3.12
C HIS A 157 -0.05 5.23 -2.79
N THR A 158 -0.05 6.12 -3.79
CA THR A 158 -0.30 7.54 -3.55
C THR A 158 -1.70 7.77 -2.97
N LEU A 159 -2.72 7.03 -3.42
CA LEU A 159 -4.08 7.13 -2.87
C LEU A 159 -4.12 6.65 -1.40
N ALA A 160 -3.45 5.53 -1.10
CA ALA A 160 -3.30 5.02 0.26
C ALA A 160 -2.58 6.04 1.16
N THR A 161 -1.46 6.62 0.70
CA THR A 161 -0.75 7.71 1.39
C THR A 161 -1.69 8.85 1.76
N LEU A 162 -2.48 9.35 0.79
CA LEU A 162 -3.41 10.46 1.02
C LEU A 162 -4.48 10.11 2.08
N SER A 163 -4.98 8.88 2.05
CA SER A 163 -5.94 8.39 3.06
C SER A 163 -5.32 8.29 4.46
N GLU A 164 -4.09 7.78 4.57
CA GLU A 164 -3.42 7.58 5.86
C GLU A 164 -2.99 8.89 6.52
N ILE A 165 -2.70 9.93 5.74
CA ILE A 165 -2.31 11.25 6.27
C ILE A 165 -3.49 12.20 6.47
N GLY A 166 -4.73 11.73 6.25
CA GLY A 166 -5.92 12.53 6.55
C GLY A 166 -6.37 13.51 5.47
N VAL A 167 -5.98 13.33 4.19
CA VAL A 167 -6.49 14.20 3.12
C VAL A 167 -7.96 13.90 2.88
N PRO A 168 -8.85 14.89 2.78
CA PRO A 168 -10.26 14.63 2.52
C PRO A 168 -10.53 14.33 1.04
N LEU A 169 -11.61 13.59 0.76
CA LEU A 169 -12.00 13.22 -0.60
C LEU A 169 -12.32 14.43 -1.48
N ASP A 170 -12.88 15.50 -0.92
CA ASP A 170 -13.18 16.76 -1.62
C ASP A 170 -11.94 17.65 -1.83
N TYR A 171 -10.75 17.22 -1.39
CA TYR A 171 -9.52 17.97 -1.62
C TYR A 171 -9.27 18.12 -3.13
N PRO A 172 -8.98 19.35 -3.61
CA PRO A 172 -8.87 19.63 -5.04
C PRO A 172 -7.61 19.01 -5.66
N VAL A 173 -7.78 18.46 -6.86
CA VAL A 173 -6.72 17.86 -7.68
C VAL A 173 -6.70 18.58 -9.03
N THR A 174 -5.56 19.15 -9.40
CA THR A 174 -5.38 19.80 -10.72
C THR A 174 -4.65 18.83 -11.64
N ALA A 175 -5.36 18.18 -12.56
CA ALA A 175 -4.77 17.33 -13.58
C ALA A 175 -4.58 18.11 -14.90
N ALA A 176 -3.82 17.55 -15.85
CA ALA A 176 -3.69 18.14 -17.18
C ALA A 176 -5.05 18.30 -17.90
N ALA A 177 -5.99 17.38 -17.63
CA ALA A 177 -7.32 17.38 -18.21
C ALA A 177 -8.32 18.35 -17.54
N GLY A 178 -8.01 18.89 -16.35
CA GLY A 178 -8.92 19.78 -15.63
C GLY A 178 -8.84 19.69 -14.11
N GLN A 179 -9.91 20.13 -13.44
CA GLN A 179 -10.07 20.09 -11.99
C GLN A 179 -10.85 18.85 -11.58
N PHE A 180 -10.32 18.14 -10.58
CA PHE A 180 -10.85 16.91 -10.00
C PHE A 180 -10.74 16.98 -8.48
N THR A 181 -11.00 15.86 -7.81
CA THR A 181 -10.83 15.72 -6.36
C THR A 181 -10.13 14.41 -6.03
N VAL A 182 -9.74 14.21 -4.77
CA VAL A 182 -9.22 12.92 -4.31
C VAL A 182 -10.30 11.82 -4.45
N GLN A 183 -11.58 12.16 -4.35
CA GLN A 183 -12.69 11.24 -4.66
C GLN A 183 -12.57 10.65 -6.06
N SER A 184 -12.18 11.45 -7.05
CA SER A 184 -12.01 10.97 -8.43
C SER A 184 -10.89 9.94 -8.58
N LEU A 185 -9.89 9.94 -7.69
CA LEU A 185 -8.86 8.90 -7.65
C LEU A 185 -9.42 7.61 -7.04
N LEU A 186 -10.15 7.71 -5.92
CA LEU A 186 -10.75 6.56 -5.26
C LEU A 186 -11.80 5.87 -6.14
N GLU A 187 -12.67 6.64 -6.79
CA GLU A 187 -13.69 6.09 -7.69
C GLU A 187 -13.05 5.33 -8.85
N GLN A 188 -12.03 5.90 -9.49
CA GLN A 188 -11.32 5.23 -10.58
C GLN A 188 -10.62 3.96 -10.09
N ALA A 189 -9.94 4.01 -8.95
CA ALA A 189 -9.27 2.84 -8.36
C ALA A 189 -10.25 1.68 -8.09
N LEU A 190 -11.44 1.98 -7.55
CA LEU A 190 -12.46 0.95 -7.28
C LEU A 190 -13.15 0.43 -8.54
N LEU A 191 -13.32 1.27 -9.56
CA LEU A 191 -13.85 0.86 -10.86
C LEU A 191 -12.88 -0.03 -11.64
N ASP A 192 -11.57 0.24 -11.53
CA ASP A 192 -10.53 -0.57 -12.17
C ASP A 192 -10.11 -1.78 -11.35
N PHE A 193 -10.57 -1.85 -10.08
CA PHE A 193 -10.15 -2.86 -9.13
C PHE A 193 -10.37 -4.27 -9.68
N SER A 194 -9.31 -5.07 -9.63
CA SER A 194 -9.33 -6.49 -9.90
C SER A 194 -8.87 -7.24 -8.67
N VAL A 195 -9.65 -8.20 -8.20
CA VAL A 195 -9.21 -9.17 -7.18
C VAL A 195 -7.95 -9.96 -7.57
N ASN A 196 -7.58 -9.97 -8.85
CA ASN A 196 -6.39 -10.63 -9.37
C ASN A 196 -5.28 -9.63 -9.75
N GLN A 197 -5.41 -8.34 -9.40
CA GLN A 197 -4.31 -7.38 -9.60
C GLN A 197 -3.12 -7.77 -8.73
N VAL A 198 -1.92 -7.32 -9.11
CA VAL A 198 -0.67 -7.70 -8.42
C VAL A 198 -0.62 -7.14 -7.01
N GLU A 199 -1.06 -5.89 -6.83
CA GLU A 199 -1.02 -5.13 -5.59
C GLU A 199 -2.43 -4.64 -5.26
N TYR A 200 -3.10 -5.28 -4.29
CA TYR A 200 -4.45 -4.89 -3.83
C TYR A 200 -4.44 -4.37 -2.39
N GLU A 201 -3.31 -4.48 -1.69
CA GLU A 201 -3.10 -3.94 -0.35
C GLU A 201 -3.37 -2.42 -0.29
N TRP A 202 -2.92 -1.66 -1.29
CA TRP A 202 -3.04 -0.20 -1.29
C TRP A 202 -4.48 0.28 -1.51
N THR A 203 -5.19 -0.31 -2.48
CA THR A 203 -6.63 -0.05 -2.66
C THR A 203 -7.40 -0.44 -1.41
N THR A 204 -7.03 -1.55 -0.75
CA THR A 204 -7.66 -2.01 0.49
C THR A 204 -7.48 -1.01 1.63
N VAL A 205 -6.27 -0.44 1.80
CA VAL A 205 -5.99 0.62 2.77
C VAL A 205 -6.88 1.84 2.50
N ALA A 206 -6.87 2.36 1.28
CA ALA A 206 -7.65 3.54 0.92
C ALA A 206 -9.16 3.33 1.16
N LEU A 207 -9.68 2.17 0.76
CA LEU A 207 -11.08 1.81 0.95
C LEU A 207 -11.44 1.67 2.44
N ALA A 208 -10.60 1.03 3.25
CA ALA A 208 -10.87 0.87 4.68
C ALA A 208 -10.99 2.22 5.39
N LEU A 209 -10.20 3.21 4.97
CA LEU A 209 -10.19 4.54 5.59
C LEU A 209 -11.28 5.47 5.03
N TYR A 210 -11.60 5.41 3.74
CA TYR A 210 -12.64 6.26 3.13
C TYR A 210 -14.03 5.64 3.06
N ALA A 211 -14.16 4.34 3.28
CA ALA A 211 -15.43 3.63 3.18
C ALA A 211 -15.55 2.54 4.28
N PRO A 212 -15.36 2.87 5.57
CA PRO A 212 -15.43 1.88 6.64
C PRO A 212 -16.84 1.29 6.81
N GLN A 213 -17.86 1.90 6.22
CA GLN A 213 -19.25 1.41 6.21
C GLN A 213 -19.66 0.88 4.83
N ALA A 214 -18.67 0.58 3.96
CA ALA A 214 -18.94 0.04 2.64
C ALA A 214 -19.72 -1.27 2.73
N ASP A 215 -20.90 -1.29 2.11
CA ASP A 215 -21.46 -2.54 1.62
C ASP A 215 -20.52 -3.16 0.59
N ALA A 216 -20.66 -4.46 0.35
CA ALA A 216 -19.95 -5.12 -0.72
C ALA A 216 -20.23 -4.44 -2.07
N TRP A 217 -19.18 -4.23 -2.87
CA TRP A 217 -19.27 -3.67 -4.22
C TRP A 217 -18.92 -4.73 -5.27
N GLU A 218 -19.14 -4.44 -6.55
CA GLU A 218 -18.74 -5.33 -7.64
C GLU A 218 -17.39 -4.86 -8.22
N SER A 219 -16.45 -5.77 -8.46
CA SER A 219 -15.23 -5.47 -9.22
C SER A 219 -15.55 -5.29 -10.71
N LYS A 220 -14.58 -4.84 -11.52
CA LYS A 220 -14.77 -4.75 -12.98
C LYS A 220 -15.06 -6.10 -13.65
N GLU A 221 -14.68 -7.20 -13.02
CA GLU A 221 -14.99 -8.57 -13.47
C GLU A 221 -16.32 -9.10 -12.91
N GLY A 222 -17.11 -8.26 -12.24
CA GLY A 222 -18.40 -8.63 -11.65
C GLY A 222 -18.29 -9.49 -10.38
N GLN A 223 -17.13 -9.50 -9.71
CA GLN A 223 -16.98 -10.21 -8.44
C GLN A 223 -17.47 -9.34 -7.30
N ARG A 224 -18.29 -9.90 -6.40
CA ARG A 224 -18.66 -9.23 -5.15
C ARG A 224 -17.42 -9.13 -4.24
N VAL A 225 -17.01 -7.92 -3.90
CA VAL A 225 -15.87 -7.61 -3.04
C VAL A 225 -16.35 -6.98 -1.74
N ASP A 226 -15.81 -7.45 -0.62
CA ASP A 226 -15.95 -6.86 0.71
C ASP A 226 -14.63 -7.03 1.48
N PHE A 227 -14.53 -6.46 2.69
CA PHE A 227 -13.31 -6.53 3.49
C PHE A 227 -12.92 -7.96 3.90
N ASN A 228 -13.88 -8.88 3.99
CA ASN A 228 -13.58 -10.29 4.29
C ASN A 228 -12.88 -10.95 3.09
N LEU A 229 -13.37 -10.71 1.87
CA LEU A 229 -12.73 -11.20 0.65
C LEU A 229 -11.33 -10.60 0.49
N LEU A 230 -11.17 -9.30 0.73
CA LEU A 230 -9.86 -8.64 0.64
C LEU A 230 -8.87 -9.25 1.63
N ALA A 231 -9.26 -9.41 2.90
CA ALA A 231 -8.42 -10.05 3.91
C ALA A 231 -8.05 -11.49 3.51
N ASP A 232 -9.02 -12.29 3.07
CA ASP A 232 -8.79 -13.65 2.61
C ASP A 232 -7.86 -13.69 1.38
N ARG A 233 -7.90 -12.69 0.50
CA ARG A 233 -6.99 -12.60 -0.66
C ARG A 233 -5.57 -12.27 -0.23
N ILE A 234 -5.41 -11.30 0.68
CA ILE A 234 -4.12 -10.93 1.25
C ILE A 234 -3.45 -12.14 1.93
N MET A 235 -4.18 -12.88 2.76
CA MET A 235 -3.65 -14.02 3.51
C MET A 235 -3.33 -15.26 2.66
N ARG A 236 -3.83 -15.34 1.42
CA ARG A 236 -3.62 -16.51 0.54
C ARG A 236 -2.24 -16.56 -0.10
N GLN A 237 -1.54 -15.44 -0.16
CA GLN A 237 -0.22 -15.36 -0.78
C GLN A 237 0.86 -15.85 0.19
N SER A 238 2.02 -16.26 -0.33
CA SER A 238 3.15 -16.55 0.53
C SER A 238 3.63 -15.27 1.20
N TYR A 239 4.15 -15.37 2.42
CA TYR A 239 4.50 -14.20 3.25
C TYR A 239 5.52 -13.28 2.61
N GLU A 240 6.51 -13.84 1.93
CA GLU A 240 7.58 -13.11 1.24
C GLU A 240 7.17 -12.57 -0.14
N GLU A 241 6.03 -13.02 -0.68
CA GLU A 241 5.54 -12.58 -1.98
C GLU A 241 4.90 -11.18 -1.87
N GLY A 242 5.19 -10.35 -2.87
CA GLY A 242 4.74 -8.96 -2.93
C GLY A 242 5.88 -7.97 -2.69
N VAL A 243 5.54 -6.69 -2.68
CA VAL A 243 6.53 -5.63 -2.49
C VAL A 243 6.99 -5.55 -1.05
N CYS A 244 8.26 -5.15 -0.86
CA CYS A 244 8.90 -5.05 0.45
C CYS A 244 8.82 -6.36 1.26
N TYR A 245 9.05 -7.49 0.56
CA TYR A 245 9.00 -8.84 1.12
C TYR A 245 7.66 -9.18 1.76
N GLY A 246 6.56 -8.69 1.17
CA GLY A 246 5.18 -8.93 1.60
C GLY A 246 4.74 -8.20 2.87
N ASN A 247 5.57 -7.33 3.46
CA ASN A 247 5.21 -6.66 4.71
C ASN A 247 4.04 -5.67 4.57
N HIS A 248 3.82 -5.07 3.39
CA HIS A 248 2.66 -4.19 3.18
C HIS A 248 1.31 -4.92 3.31
N ARG A 249 1.30 -6.22 3.03
CA ARG A 249 0.14 -7.08 3.26
C ARG A 249 -0.13 -7.27 4.75
N LEU A 250 0.91 -7.49 5.55
CA LEU A 250 0.80 -7.56 7.02
C LEU A 250 0.35 -6.23 7.63
N TYR A 251 0.87 -5.11 7.11
CA TYR A 251 0.41 -3.77 7.49
C TYR A 251 -1.07 -3.56 7.17
N THR A 252 -1.51 -3.95 5.98
CA THR A 252 -2.91 -3.80 5.56
C THR A 252 -3.85 -4.63 6.42
N LEU A 253 -3.49 -5.88 6.71
CA LEU A 253 -4.24 -6.74 7.64
C LEU A 253 -4.33 -6.13 9.04
N THR A 254 -3.24 -5.55 9.52
CA THR A 254 -3.20 -4.82 10.78
C THR A 254 -4.14 -3.62 10.77
N LEU A 255 -4.11 -2.81 9.70
CA LEU A 255 -4.99 -1.67 9.53
C LEU A 255 -6.47 -2.09 9.52
N LEU A 256 -6.82 -3.17 8.82
CA LEU A 256 -8.18 -3.71 8.81
C LEU A 256 -8.65 -4.08 10.22
N LEU A 257 -7.81 -4.70 11.05
CA LEU A 257 -8.15 -4.98 12.45
C LEU A 257 -8.41 -3.70 13.25
N ARG A 258 -7.61 -2.65 13.03
CA ARG A 258 -7.76 -1.37 13.73
C ARG A 258 -9.01 -0.61 13.31
N VAL A 259 -9.36 -0.63 12.03
CA VAL A 259 -10.62 -0.05 11.55
C VAL A 259 -11.82 -0.88 12.01
N ASP A 260 -11.68 -2.21 12.05
CA ASP A 260 -12.71 -3.14 12.56
C ASP A 260 -13.05 -2.91 14.05
N ASP A 261 -12.06 -2.54 14.86
CA ASP A 261 -12.27 -2.21 16.29
C ASP A 261 -13.31 -1.09 16.47
N GLU A 262 -13.41 -0.15 15.53
CA GLU A 262 -14.29 1.03 15.60
C GLU A 262 -15.54 0.91 14.71
N HIS A 263 -15.42 0.22 13.57
CA HIS A 263 -16.43 0.21 12.51
C HIS A 263 -17.02 -1.18 12.20
N HIS A 264 -16.49 -2.25 12.80
CA HIS A 264 -17.00 -3.63 12.66
C HIS A 264 -17.11 -4.10 11.20
N ILE A 265 -16.05 -3.85 10.42
CA ILE A 265 -16.00 -4.10 8.97
C ILE A 265 -15.76 -5.58 8.62
N LEU A 266 -15.32 -6.39 9.60
CA LEU A 266 -15.00 -7.81 9.43
C LEU A 266 -16.01 -8.71 10.15
N ALA A 267 -16.27 -9.86 9.55
CA ALA A 267 -16.91 -10.96 10.27
C ALA A 267 -15.95 -11.49 11.35
N SER A 268 -16.47 -11.91 12.51
CA SER A 268 -15.66 -12.42 13.62
C SER A 268 -14.71 -13.56 13.20
N ALA A 269 -15.15 -14.43 12.29
CA ALA A 269 -14.32 -15.50 11.76
C ALA A 269 -13.18 -14.99 10.87
N ALA A 270 -13.40 -13.92 10.09
CA ALA A 270 -12.34 -13.30 9.29
C ALA A 270 -11.33 -12.60 10.20
N ARG A 271 -11.81 -11.82 11.18
CA ARG A 271 -10.98 -11.17 12.20
C ARG A 271 -10.05 -12.17 12.89
N GLN A 272 -10.58 -13.33 13.31
CA GLN A 272 -9.80 -14.39 13.94
C GLN A 272 -8.71 -14.96 13.01
N ARG A 273 -9.03 -15.21 11.73
CA ARG A 273 -8.03 -15.68 10.74
C ARG A 273 -6.90 -14.66 10.52
N ILE A 274 -7.23 -13.36 10.51
CA ILE A 274 -6.22 -12.31 10.39
C ILE A 274 -5.28 -12.33 11.60
N LEU A 275 -5.81 -12.42 12.82
CA LEU A 275 -5.00 -12.54 14.03
C LEU A 275 -4.08 -13.76 13.98
N GLU A 276 -4.60 -14.92 13.57
CA GLU A 276 -3.81 -16.15 13.42
C GLU A 276 -2.68 -16.00 12.40
N HIS A 277 -2.97 -15.37 11.24
CA HIS A 277 -1.99 -15.11 10.20
C HIS A 277 -0.88 -14.15 10.67
N LEU A 278 -1.24 -13.03 11.31
CA LEU A 278 -0.26 -12.08 11.84
C LEU A 278 0.57 -12.68 13.00
N THR A 279 -0.03 -13.54 13.81
CA THR A 279 0.67 -14.29 14.87
C THR A 279 1.67 -15.28 14.28
N ASP A 280 1.30 -15.96 13.18
CA ASP A 280 2.23 -16.84 12.46
C ASP A 280 3.37 -16.07 11.80
N ALA A 281 3.10 -14.90 11.20
CA ALA A 281 4.13 -13.99 10.71
C ALA A 281 5.11 -13.58 11.83
N THR A 282 4.58 -13.23 13.01
CA THR A 282 5.40 -12.90 14.19
C THR A 282 6.26 -14.08 14.62
N ARG A 283 5.70 -15.29 14.68
CA ARG A 283 6.45 -16.51 15.01
C ARG A 283 7.60 -16.76 14.03
N ARG A 284 7.40 -16.48 12.73
CA ARG A 284 8.45 -16.60 11.71
C ARG A 284 9.54 -15.57 11.89
N LEU A 285 9.18 -14.30 12.09
CA LEU A 285 10.12 -13.23 12.42
C LEU A 285 10.94 -13.59 13.66
N LEU A 286 10.30 -14.12 14.72
CA LEU A 286 11.03 -14.56 15.91
C LEU A 286 12.06 -15.66 15.61
N ALA A 287 11.72 -16.60 14.74
CA ALA A 287 12.62 -17.69 14.37
C ALA A 287 13.81 -17.24 13.50
N THR A 288 13.69 -16.09 12.83
CA THR A 288 14.67 -15.62 11.84
C THR A 288 15.37 -14.32 12.22
N GLN A 289 15.06 -13.74 13.39
CA GLN A 289 15.76 -12.54 13.87
C GLN A 289 17.24 -12.85 14.09
N SER A 290 18.11 -12.02 13.54
CA SER A 290 19.54 -12.13 13.77
C SER A 290 19.89 -11.87 15.26
N ALA A 291 21.07 -12.32 15.69
CA ALA A 291 21.56 -12.04 17.04
C ALA A 291 21.67 -10.53 17.33
N GLU A 292 21.88 -9.72 16.29
CA GLU A 292 21.98 -8.26 16.38
C GLU A 292 20.61 -7.56 16.40
N GLY A 293 19.55 -8.25 15.97
CA GLY A 293 18.16 -7.76 16.04
C GLY A 293 17.47 -7.51 14.70
N TYR A 294 18.15 -7.69 13.57
CA TYR A 294 17.60 -7.41 12.23
C TYR A 294 16.99 -8.63 11.55
N TRP A 295 16.24 -8.36 10.48
CA TRP A 295 15.78 -9.33 9.50
C TRP A 295 16.31 -8.98 8.10
N ASP A 296 16.31 -9.95 7.19
CA ASP A 296 16.65 -9.77 5.77
C ASP A 296 15.48 -10.27 4.90
N ALA A 297 15.63 -10.29 3.58
CA ALA A 297 14.58 -10.66 2.62
C ALA A 297 13.98 -12.06 2.83
N ASN A 298 14.68 -12.95 3.51
CA ASN A 298 14.25 -14.31 3.84
C ASN A 298 13.51 -14.42 5.18
N TRP A 299 13.04 -13.32 5.76
CA TRP A 299 12.44 -13.27 7.10
C TRP A 299 11.37 -14.34 7.37
N ALA A 300 10.60 -14.74 6.34
CA ALA A 300 9.49 -15.69 6.48
C ALA A 300 9.92 -17.14 6.68
N THR A 301 11.12 -17.51 6.21
CA THR A 301 11.60 -18.90 6.15
C THR A 301 12.99 -19.11 6.73
N GLY A 302 13.83 -18.06 6.76
CA GLY A 302 15.25 -18.15 7.10
C GLY A 302 16.08 -18.89 6.05
N ALA A 303 15.49 -19.25 4.90
CA ALA A 303 16.19 -19.95 3.84
C ALA A 303 17.33 -19.09 3.28
N PRO A 304 18.45 -19.68 2.84
CA PRO A 304 19.53 -18.92 2.21
C PRO A 304 19.02 -18.06 1.06
N LEU A 305 19.48 -16.81 1.01
CA LEU A 305 19.18 -15.90 -0.09
C LEU A 305 19.83 -16.40 -1.38
N SER A 306 19.15 -16.18 -2.52
CA SER A 306 19.74 -16.42 -3.85
C SER A 306 20.92 -15.47 -4.10
N GLY A 307 21.83 -15.85 -5.00
CA GLY A 307 22.96 -15.00 -5.39
C GLY A 307 22.54 -13.67 -6.05
N ASP A 308 21.40 -13.66 -6.75
CA ASP A 308 20.89 -12.48 -7.45
C ASP A 308 19.90 -11.70 -6.56
N GLN A 309 20.43 -10.83 -5.70
CA GLN A 309 19.63 -9.92 -4.87
C GLN A 309 19.38 -8.58 -5.58
N LYS A 310 18.14 -8.10 -5.51
CA LYS A 310 17.73 -6.81 -6.12
C LYS A 310 18.35 -5.60 -5.42
N PHE A 311 18.56 -5.69 -4.11
CA PHE A 311 19.12 -4.62 -3.28
C PHE A 311 20.35 -5.14 -2.54
N ASP A 312 21.26 -4.23 -2.17
CA ASP A 312 22.41 -4.55 -1.32
C ASP A 312 21.99 -4.97 0.10
N GLU A 313 22.93 -5.53 0.85
CA GLU A 313 22.68 -6.12 2.17
C GLU A 313 22.09 -5.15 3.18
N THR A 314 22.63 -3.93 3.25
CA THR A 314 22.16 -2.90 4.17
C THR A 314 20.72 -2.50 3.81
N ALA A 315 20.46 -2.24 2.54
CA ALA A 315 19.14 -1.86 2.05
C ALA A 315 18.08 -2.93 2.34
N ARG A 316 18.37 -4.22 2.08
CA ARG A 316 17.42 -5.31 2.36
C ARG A 316 17.09 -5.42 3.85
N ARG A 317 18.09 -5.26 4.72
CA ARG A 317 17.91 -5.40 6.16
C ARG A 317 17.16 -4.23 6.79
N LEU A 318 17.49 -3.01 6.37
CA LEU A 318 16.73 -1.81 6.75
C LEU A 318 15.27 -1.94 6.32
N LEU A 319 15.04 -2.40 5.09
CA LEU A 319 13.70 -2.60 4.55
C LEU A 319 12.90 -3.61 5.38
N ALA A 320 13.41 -4.83 5.56
CA ALA A 320 12.70 -5.88 6.29
C ALA A 320 12.46 -5.50 7.77
N THR A 321 13.47 -4.93 8.43
CA THR A 321 13.39 -4.60 9.86
C THR A 321 12.52 -3.38 10.13
N GLY A 322 12.60 -2.35 9.30
CA GLY A 322 11.74 -1.16 9.41
C GLY A 322 10.28 -1.50 9.24
N HIS A 323 9.93 -2.28 8.22
CA HIS A 323 8.55 -2.70 8.01
C HIS A 323 8.00 -3.58 9.13
N ALA A 324 8.79 -4.54 9.62
CA ALA A 324 8.36 -5.41 10.73
C ALA A 324 7.97 -4.58 11.96
N LEU A 325 8.79 -3.61 12.34
CA LEU A 325 8.47 -2.71 13.45
C LEU A 325 7.30 -1.78 13.14
N GLU A 326 7.14 -1.33 11.88
CA GLU A 326 6.04 -0.43 11.48
C GLU A 326 4.68 -1.09 11.68
N TRP A 327 4.48 -2.30 11.15
CA TRP A 327 3.18 -2.97 11.29
C TRP A 327 2.96 -3.47 12.72
N TRP A 328 3.99 -3.92 13.45
CA TRP A 328 3.83 -4.26 14.86
C TRP A 328 3.43 -3.07 15.72
N ALA A 329 3.91 -1.85 15.43
CA ALA A 329 3.51 -0.65 16.17
C ALA A 329 2.00 -0.33 16.05
N MET A 330 1.33 -0.90 15.05
CA MET A 330 -0.10 -0.75 14.82
C MET A 330 -0.90 -2.01 15.17
N ALA A 331 -0.22 -3.16 15.34
CA ALA A 331 -0.86 -4.45 15.60
C ALA A 331 -1.43 -4.55 17.03
N PRO A 332 -2.51 -5.32 17.24
CA PRO A 332 -2.97 -5.66 18.59
C PRO A 332 -1.87 -6.35 19.42
N ALA A 333 -1.86 -6.12 20.73
CA ALA A 333 -0.80 -6.58 21.62
C ALA A 333 -0.64 -8.12 21.65
N GLU A 334 -1.70 -8.87 21.36
CA GLU A 334 -1.67 -10.34 21.27
C GLU A 334 -0.82 -10.86 20.10
N VAL A 335 -0.56 -10.03 19.09
CA VAL A 335 0.29 -10.34 17.93
C VAL A 335 1.76 -10.01 18.22
N HIS A 336 2.07 -9.28 19.29
CA HIS A 336 3.43 -8.78 19.50
C HIS A 336 4.44 -9.88 19.86
N PRO A 337 5.71 -9.74 19.39
CA PRO A 337 6.81 -10.55 19.90
C PRO A 337 7.19 -10.15 21.33
N PRO A 338 8.03 -10.92 22.04
CA PRO A 338 8.60 -10.49 23.30
C PRO A 338 9.30 -9.12 23.16
N ARG A 339 9.17 -8.30 24.21
CA ARG A 339 9.65 -6.90 24.23
C ARG A 339 11.15 -6.76 23.93
N GLU A 340 11.94 -7.77 24.28
CA GLU A 340 13.38 -7.80 23.97
C GLU A 340 13.66 -7.88 22.46
N ASN A 341 12.83 -8.58 21.68
CA ASN A 341 12.99 -8.68 20.23
C ASN A 341 12.71 -7.33 19.56
N LEU A 342 11.68 -6.62 20.03
CA LEU A 342 11.36 -5.25 19.59
C LEU A 342 12.52 -4.30 19.91
N ALA A 343 13.02 -4.36 21.15
CA ALA A 343 14.14 -3.54 21.60
C ALA A 343 15.40 -3.78 20.75
N ARG A 344 15.79 -5.04 20.52
CA ARG A 344 16.95 -5.36 19.68
C ARG A 344 16.79 -4.83 18.25
N ALA A 345 15.61 -4.97 17.65
CA ALA A 345 15.34 -4.46 16.30
C ALA A 345 15.41 -2.93 16.23
N GLY A 346 14.76 -2.23 17.16
CA GLY A 346 14.78 -0.77 17.20
C GLY A 346 16.18 -0.21 17.44
N GLN A 347 16.91 -0.80 18.40
CA GLN A 347 18.28 -0.40 18.70
C GLN A 347 19.25 -0.72 17.56
N TRP A 348 19.02 -1.80 16.80
CA TRP A 348 19.79 -2.06 15.58
C TRP A 348 19.56 -0.98 14.53
N LEU A 349 18.30 -0.63 14.23
CA LEU A 349 17.96 0.41 13.26
C LEU A 349 18.57 1.77 13.61
N VAL A 350 18.51 2.17 14.88
CA VAL A 350 19.13 3.42 15.36
C VAL A 350 20.63 3.44 15.08
N ARG A 351 21.34 2.35 15.41
CA ARG A 351 22.79 2.25 15.17
C ARG A 351 23.14 2.28 13.68
N GLU A 352 22.39 1.55 12.87
CA GLU A 352 22.62 1.53 11.42
C GLU A 352 22.42 2.92 10.83
N ILE A 353 21.31 3.59 11.16
CA ILE A 353 21.02 4.95 10.70
C ILE A 353 22.11 5.92 11.12
N ASP A 354 22.57 5.88 12.38
CA ASP A 354 23.64 6.76 12.87
C ASP A 354 24.93 6.62 12.06
N ASN A 355 25.22 5.42 11.54
CA ASN A 355 26.41 5.14 10.74
C ASN A 355 26.25 5.42 9.23
N LEU A 356 25.03 5.64 8.71
CA LEU A 356 24.84 5.92 7.28
C LEU A 356 25.44 7.29 6.88
N ASP A 357 26.09 7.36 5.72
CA ASP A 357 26.39 8.65 5.10
C ASP A 357 25.16 9.24 4.39
N GLU A 358 25.24 10.52 4.03
CA GLU A 358 24.12 11.22 3.41
C GLU A 358 23.74 10.65 2.04
N GLU A 359 24.72 10.17 1.27
CA GLU A 359 24.49 9.57 -0.05
C GLU A 359 23.66 8.29 0.08
N THR A 360 24.00 7.44 1.06
CA THR A 360 23.28 6.20 1.35
C THR A 360 21.87 6.48 1.87
N VAL A 361 21.70 7.53 2.69
CA VAL A 361 20.36 7.99 3.12
C VAL A 361 19.51 8.38 1.92
N VAL A 362 20.04 9.18 0.99
CA VAL A 362 19.32 9.59 -0.21
C VAL A 362 19.02 8.38 -1.11
N ALA A 363 19.96 7.45 -1.29
CA ALA A 363 19.78 6.27 -2.13
C ALA A 363 18.69 5.31 -1.60
N ASN A 364 18.56 5.21 -0.27
CA ASN A 364 17.64 4.28 0.40
C ASN A 364 16.44 4.97 1.05
N TYR A 365 16.15 6.21 0.65
CA TYR A 365 15.19 7.07 1.35
C TYR A 365 13.80 6.42 1.49
N THR A 366 13.33 5.70 0.46
CA THR A 366 12.04 4.99 0.51
C THR A 366 11.98 4.02 1.69
N PHE A 367 13.04 3.23 1.90
CA PHE A 367 13.09 2.22 2.97
C PHE A 367 13.29 2.88 4.33
N LEU A 368 14.14 3.91 4.39
CA LEU A 368 14.42 4.66 5.60
C LEU A 368 13.20 5.45 6.10
N SER A 369 12.31 5.89 5.21
CA SER A 369 11.05 6.52 5.61
C SER A 369 10.15 5.58 6.42
N HIS A 370 10.14 4.28 6.10
CA HIS A 370 9.44 3.27 6.90
C HIS A 370 10.10 3.08 8.27
N VAL A 371 11.44 3.09 8.33
CA VAL A 371 12.16 3.04 9.61
C VAL A 371 11.85 4.27 10.47
N CYS A 372 11.90 5.46 9.89
CA CYS A 372 11.56 6.72 10.53
C CYS A 372 10.14 6.65 11.14
N ARG A 373 9.16 6.26 10.32
CA ARG A 373 7.78 6.10 10.74
C ARG A 373 7.64 5.04 11.83
N ALA A 374 8.24 3.86 11.66
CA ALA A 374 8.17 2.78 12.65
C ALA A 374 8.66 3.22 14.03
N LEU A 375 9.84 3.85 14.10
CA LEU A 375 10.44 4.29 15.36
C LEU A 375 9.59 5.39 16.05
N ALA A 376 9.02 6.32 15.27
CA ALA A 376 8.09 7.32 15.79
C ALA A 376 6.80 6.68 16.35
N LEU A 377 6.21 5.71 15.65
CA LEU A 377 5.01 5.01 16.11
C LEU A 377 5.25 4.29 17.44
N TRP A 378 6.44 3.74 17.67
CA TRP A 378 6.84 3.15 18.95
C TRP A 378 7.06 4.18 20.07
N ARG A 379 7.08 5.47 19.77
CA ARG A 379 7.01 6.59 20.72
C ARG A 379 5.61 7.20 20.84
N GLY A 380 4.61 6.57 20.21
CA GLY A 380 3.20 6.88 20.43
C GLY A 380 2.65 8.01 19.58
N ASP A 381 3.35 8.43 18.52
CA ASP A 381 2.85 9.47 17.63
C ASP A 381 3.47 9.36 16.22
N LEU A 382 3.01 10.20 15.30
CA LEU A 382 3.54 10.31 13.95
C LEU A 382 4.87 11.10 13.95
N PRO A 383 5.80 10.84 13.01
CA PRO A 383 7.07 11.56 12.90
C PRO A 383 6.94 13.09 12.96
N ALA A 384 5.92 13.64 12.29
CA ALA A 384 5.65 15.07 12.22
C ALA A 384 5.47 15.73 13.59
N ASN A 385 4.80 15.03 14.51
CA ASN A 385 4.42 15.56 15.83
C ASN A 385 5.58 15.45 16.84
N LEU A 386 6.48 14.49 16.61
CA LEU A 386 7.64 14.22 17.45
C LEU A 386 8.88 14.99 17.01
N TYR A 387 8.94 15.43 15.76
CA TYR A 387 10.06 16.23 15.26
C TYR A 387 10.18 17.54 16.04
N ARG A 388 11.38 17.84 16.49
CA ARG A 388 11.76 19.13 17.07
C ARG A 388 12.89 19.70 16.22
N PRO A 389 12.83 20.98 15.82
CA PRO A 389 13.96 21.63 15.18
C PRO A 389 15.20 21.60 16.07
N ALA A 390 16.39 21.63 15.48
CA ALA A 390 17.66 21.47 16.22
C ALA A 390 17.92 22.60 17.25
N ASN A 391 17.16 23.69 17.16
CA ASN A 391 17.22 24.82 18.10
C ASN A 391 16.28 24.65 19.31
N GLU A 392 15.46 23.60 19.33
CA GLU A 392 14.44 23.31 20.35
C GLU A 392 14.67 21.97 21.07
N SER A 393 15.71 21.21 20.71
CA SER A 393 16.03 19.88 21.24
C SER A 393 17.08 19.84 22.35
#